data_AF-A0A7Z7FUJ0-F1
#
_entry.id   AF-A0A7Z7FUJ0-F1
#
_cell.length_a   1.000
_cell.length_b   1.000
_cell.length_c   1.000
_cell.angle_alpha   90.00
_cell.angle_beta   90.00
_cell.angle_gamma   90.00
#
_symmetry.space_group_name_H-M   'P 1'
#
loop_
_entity.id
_entity.type
_entity.pdbx_description
1 polymer ?
#
loop_
_entity_poly.entity_id
_entity_poly.type
_entity_poly.pdbx_seq_one_letter_code
_entity_poly.pdbx_strand_id
1 'polypeptide(L)'
;MAKFFDPSEAERILRAAGGVPLVPFPGVAKPWSSIHEACGRHVTPNLNTVRRSGSCCAHCAAIARGAARRARLENSAISTMRAAGFEPLAPYPGADKPWRSMHLECGEERSPSLNSVRGSRTGKGGCQPCSLRALGYRVWTEESARALMESKGLEPLVPYPGSSTVPWAARHRVCGRTVSPRLGNLAEGQGACVHCGQEATHRAFRKDHDVAAQLMRAAGLEPIEAFPGVDTPWKCRHLACGRIVSPTWTNIKRGQGGCSPCAWEKASQRLIMPEPQARAIMAAHDLTPLEPYPGSAKPWRSRHRCGREVSPTLSNVRAGKGVCRYCISSFPFAGPAILYLVADVRAVKVGIAARSAKRLDEHRRYGWEEMWRIQVPTGDDAYSLEQSILAWWRGELLLDVVYTKAEMPQWGASETAPRARMGSDAVLIRALQLLEETGVTDFEVIVSRGDDAAPDSEATSVGPRARRKPSASDQVALFDLD
;
A
#
# COMPACT_ATOMS: atom_id res chain seq x y z
N MET A 1 -64.78 52.93 7.32
CA MET A 1 -65.54 52.21 8.37
C MET A 1 -65.46 50.71 8.09
N ALA A 2 -64.68 49.96 8.85
CA ALA A 2 -64.68 48.50 8.74
C ALA A 2 -66.04 47.98 9.24
N LYS A 3 -66.76 47.22 8.42
CA LYS A 3 -68.02 46.55 8.82
C LYS A 3 -67.73 45.68 10.03
N PHE A 4 -68.21 46.08 11.20
CA PHE A 4 -68.17 45.25 12.41
C PHE A 4 -69.03 44.01 12.12
N PHE A 5 -68.42 42.84 12.15
CA PHE A 5 -69.14 41.57 12.04
C PHE A 5 -69.69 41.22 13.42
N ASP A 6 -70.98 40.86 13.50
CA ASP A 6 -71.63 40.53 14.77
C ASP A 6 -70.92 39.35 15.46
N PRO A 7 -70.37 39.54 16.68
CA PRO A 7 -69.73 38.48 17.45
C PRO A 7 -70.65 37.27 17.70
N SER A 8 -71.95 37.48 17.88
CA SER A 8 -72.91 36.40 18.15
C SER A 8 -73.12 35.52 16.91
N GLU A 9 -73.16 36.14 15.74
CA GLU A 9 -73.17 35.44 14.46
C GLU A 9 -71.88 34.64 14.23
N ALA A 10 -70.73 35.22 14.57
CA ALA A 10 -69.43 34.55 14.43
C ALA A 10 -69.35 33.29 15.30
N GLU A 11 -69.86 33.35 16.53
CA GLU A 11 -69.90 32.19 17.43
C GLU A 11 -70.83 31.10 16.91
N ARG A 12 -71.99 31.47 16.35
CA ARG A 12 -72.92 30.50 15.75
C ARG A 12 -72.27 29.76 14.59
N ILE A 13 -71.55 30.47 13.71
CA ILE A 13 -70.82 29.89 12.58
C ILE A 13 -69.71 28.95 13.08
N LEU A 14 -68.94 29.36 14.09
CA LEU A 14 -67.86 28.54 14.65
C LEU A 14 -68.42 27.25 15.29
N ARG A 15 -69.51 27.35 16.06
CA ARG A 15 -70.20 26.21 16.69
C ARG A 15 -70.80 25.27 15.65
N ALA A 16 -71.43 25.80 14.60
CA ALA A 16 -71.94 24.99 13.50
C ALA A 16 -70.83 24.20 12.77
N ALA A 17 -69.60 24.70 12.77
CA ALA A 17 -68.43 24.02 12.25
C ALA A 17 -67.73 23.08 13.27
N GLY A 18 -68.36 22.84 14.43
CA GLY A 18 -67.89 21.95 15.49
C GLY A 18 -66.88 22.59 16.47
N GLY A 19 -66.74 23.91 16.47
CA GLY A 19 -65.80 24.63 17.33
C GLY A 19 -66.46 25.27 18.55
N VAL A 20 -65.84 25.10 19.72
CA VAL A 20 -66.20 25.80 20.95
C VAL A 20 -65.17 26.91 21.19
N PRO A 21 -65.55 28.21 21.16
CA PRO A 21 -64.60 29.29 21.38
C PRO A 21 -64.09 29.29 22.83
N LEU A 22 -62.78 29.46 23.01
CA LEU A 22 -62.15 29.64 24.32
C LEU A 22 -61.94 31.10 24.71
N VAL A 23 -62.01 31.98 23.72
CA VAL A 23 -61.84 33.43 23.88
C VAL A 23 -62.94 34.16 23.11
N PRO A 24 -63.32 35.39 23.51
CA PRO A 24 -64.26 36.22 22.74
C PRO A 24 -63.81 36.42 21.29
N PHE A 25 -64.78 36.62 20.39
CA PHE A 25 -64.52 36.74 18.96
C PHE A 25 -63.45 37.82 18.63
N PRO A 26 -62.28 37.45 18.09
CA PRO A 26 -61.16 38.38 17.91
C PRO A 26 -61.21 39.16 16.58
N GLY A 27 -62.16 38.83 15.69
CA GLY A 27 -62.32 39.40 14.35
C GLY A 27 -62.19 38.36 13.22
N VAL A 28 -62.75 38.68 12.05
CA VAL A 28 -63.01 37.70 10.96
C VAL A 28 -61.76 37.00 10.39
N ALA A 29 -60.62 37.67 10.37
CA ALA A 29 -59.37 37.17 9.82
C ALA A 29 -58.35 36.76 10.90
N LYS A 30 -58.65 37.03 12.19
CA LYS A 30 -57.74 36.72 13.29
C LYS A 30 -57.88 35.24 13.71
N PRO A 31 -56.79 34.58 14.14
CA PRO A 31 -56.87 33.25 14.73
C PRO A 31 -57.77 33.27 15.97
N TRP A 32 -58.73 32.35 16.02
CA TRP A 32 -59.72 32.26 17.08
C TRP A 32 -59.51 30.99 17.89
N SER A 33 -58.88 31.14 19.05
CA SER A 33 -58.59 30.04 19.98
C SER A 33 -59.88 29.31 20.38
N SER A 34 -59.97 28.03 20.02
CA SER A 34 -61.17 27.21 20.15
C SER A 34 -60.80 25.74 20.41
N ILE A 35 -61.75 24.93 20.88
CA ILE A 35 -61.64 23.47 20.93
C ILE A 35 -62.57 22.89 19.87
N HIS A 36 -62.08 21.96 19.06
CA HIS A 36 -62.96 21.19 18.18
C HIS A 36 -63.65 20.08 18.98
N GLU A 37 -64.96 20.16 19.09
CA GLU A 37 -65.78 19.32 19.96
C GLU A 37 -65.61 17.83 19.65
N ALA A 38 -65.64 17.45 18.37
CA ALA A 38 -65.60 16.03 17.99
C ALA A 38 -64.24 15.33 18.20
N CYS A 39 -63.12 16.06 18.30
CA CYS A 39 -61.81 15.44 18.54
C CYS A 39 -61.04 15.98 19.74
N GLY A 40 -61.61 16.92 20.48
CA GLY A 40 -61.02 17.56 21.67
C GLY A 40 -59.78 18.41 21.40
N ARG A 41 -59.35 18.58 20.14
CA ARG A 41 -58.12 19.33 19.83
C ARG A 41 -58.32 20.82 19.99
N HIS A 42 -57.32 21.47 20.60
CA HIS A 42 -57.15 22.91 20.51
C HIS A 42 -56.87 23.31 19.05
N VAL A 43 -57.62 24.27 18.54
CA VAL A 43 -57.54 24.78 17.17
C VAL A 43 -57.62 26.30 17.16
N THR A 44 -56.99 26.93 16.18
CA THR A 44 -56.98 28.39 16.03
C THR A 44 -57.46 28.82 14.63
N PRO A 45 -58.67 28.43 14.20
CA PRO A 45 -59.20 28.81 12.90
C PRO A 45 -59.48 30.32 12.85
N ASN A 46 -59.48 30.92 11.67
CA ASN A 46 -60.12 32.23 11.47
C ASN A 46 -61.51 32.05 10.84
N LEU A 47 -62.43 32.98 11.09
CA LEU A 47 -63.82 32.86 10.65
C LEU A 47 -63.95 32.74 9.13
N ASN A 48 -63.10 33.43 8.36
CA ASN A 48 -63.08 33.31 6.89
C ASN A 48 -62.82 31.88 6.42
N THR A 49 -61.89 31.17 7.06
CA THR A 49 -61.55 29.78 6.71
C THR A 49 -62.66 28.82 7.13
N VAL A 50 -63.26 29.04 8.29
CA VAL A 50 -64.40 28.25 8.77
C VAL A 50 -65.57 28.37 7.80
N ARG A 51 -65.93 29.59 7.39
CA ARG A 51 -67.00 29.85 6.42
C ARG A 51 -66.75 29.18 5.06
N ARG A 52 -65.52 29.25 4.56
CA ARG A 52 -65.16 28.68 3.25
C ARG A 52 -65.10 27.15 3.27
N SER A 53 -64.54 26.56 4.33
CA SER A 53 -64.28 25.13 4.39
C SER A 53 -65.38 24.31 5.09
N GLY A 54 -66.30 24.99 5.80
CA GLY A 54 -67.33 24.35 6.61
C GLY A 54 -66.80 23.61 7.84
N SER A 55 -65.51 23.73 8.18
CA SER A 55 -64.89 23.04 9.31
C SER A 55 -63.92 23.96 10.06
N CYS A 56 -63.92 23.88 11.38
CA CYS A 56 -62.99 24.61 12.24
C CYS A 56 -61.68 23.83 12.51
N CYS A 57 -61.62 22.54 12.16
CA CYS A 57 -60.49 21.65 12.45
C CYS A 57 -59.83 21.10 11.16
N ALA A 58 -58.66 21.63 10.83
CA ALA A 58 -57.91 21.18 9.64
C ALA A 58 -57.53 19.69 9.68
N HIS A 59 -57.27 19.14 10.87
CA HIS A 59 -56.90 17.73 11.07
C HIS A 59 -58.07 16.80 10.73
N CYS A 60 -59.24 17.01 11.35
CA CYS A 60 -60.43 16.21 11.03
C CYS A 60 -60.87 16.39 9.58
N ALA A 61 -60.78 17.61 9.05
CA ALA A 61 -61.06 17.87 7.64
C ALA A 61 -60.10 17.10 6.71
N ALA A 62 -58.82 16.95 7.08
CA ALA A 62 -57.87 16.14 6.31
C ALA A 62 -58.18 14.64 6.38
N ILE A 63 -58.56 14.11 7.55
CA ILE A 63 -58.99 12.71 7.71
C ILE A 63 -60.22 12.43 6.84
N ALA A 64 -61.23 13.30 6.89
CA ALA A 64 -62.46 13.17 6.10
C ALA A 64 -62.17 13.20 4.59
N ARG A 65 -61.34 14.14 4.12
CA ARG A 65 -60.89 14.19 2.71
C ARG A 65 -60.14 12.92 2.31
N GLY A 66 -59.30 12.40 3.21
CA GLY A 66 -58.58 11.14 2.98
C GLY A 66 -59.51 9.94 2.84
N ALA A 67 -60.51 9.82 3.72
CA ALA A 67 -61.54 8.78 3.65
C ALA A 67 -62.36 8.86 2.37
N ALA A 68 -62.87 10.05 2.02
CA ALA A 68 -63.61 10.29 0.79
C ALA A 68 -62.78 9.96 -0.47
N ARG A 69 -61.49 10.32 -0.47
CA ARG A 69 -60.57 9.98 -1.58
C ARG A 69 -60.37 8.47 -1.71
N ARG A 70 -60.23 7.72 -0.60
CA ARG A 70 -60.10 6.26 -0.64
C ARG A 70 -61.38 5.60 -1.14
N ALA A 71 -62.55 5.97 -0.61
CA ALA A 71 -63.84 5.45 -1.07
C ALA A 71 -64.05 5.66 -2.58
N ARG A 72 -63.74 6.85 -3.09
CA ARG A 72 -63.85 7.14 -4.54
C ARG A 72 -62.92 6.28 -5.41
N LEU A 73 -61.75 5.92 -4.90
CA LEU A 73 -60.73 5.18 -5.66
C LEU A 73 -60.78 3.67 -5.42
N GLU A 74 -61.59 3.20 -4.47
CA GLU A 74 -61.59 1.80 -4.01
C GLU A 74 -61.89 0.83 -5.16
N ASN A 75 -62.96 1.06 -5.93
CA ASN A 75 -63.34 0.18 -7.04
C ASN A 75 -62.25 0.08 -8.12
N SER A 76 -61.62 1.20 -8.49
CA SER A 76 -60.56 1.19 -9.51
C SER A 76 -59.26 0.56 -8.96
N ALA A 77 -58.98 0.73 -7.67
CA ALA A 77 -57.87 0.08 -6.99
C ALA A 77 -58.07 -1.45 -6.92
N ILE A 78 -59.27 -1.92 -6.56
CA ILE A 78 -59.63 -3.35 -6.52
C ILE A 78 -59.47 -3.96 -7.92
N SER A 79 -60.00 -3.29 -8.95
CA SER A 79 -59.87 -3.74 -10.34
C SER A 79 -58.40 -3.91 -10.76
N THR A 80 -57.54 -2.95 -10.39
CA THR A 80 -56.09 -3.03 -10.67
C THR A 80 -55.42 -4.20 -9.94
N MET A 81 -55.77 -4.44 -8.67
CA MET A 81 -55.22 -5.57 -7.90
C MET A 81 -55.62 -6.91 -8.49
N ARG A 82 -56.91 -7.07 -8.85
CA ARG A 82 -57.43 -8.29 -9.48
C ARG A 82 -56.79 -8.56 -10.84
N ALA A 83 -56.58 -7.53 -11.66
CA ALA A 83 -55.88 -7.66 -12.94
C ALA A 83 -54.43 -8.15 -12.78
N ALA A 84 -53.80 -7.88 -11.64
CA ALA A 84 -52.48 -8.38 -11.27
C ALA A 84 -52.50 -9.72 -10.51
N GLY A 85 -53.67 -10.36 -10.38
CA GLY A 85 -53.82 -11.65 -9.71
C GLY A 85 -53.89 -11.57 -8.18
N PHE A 86 -54.24 -10.42 -7.61
CA PHE A 86 -54.43 -10.24 -6.16
C PHE A 86 -55.90 -9.93 -5.83
N GLU A 87 -56.49 -10.72 -4.93
CA GLU A 87 -57.82 -10.48 -4.39
C GLU A 87 -57.71 -9.74 -3.05
N PRO A 88 -58.10 -8.46 -2.95
CA PRO A 88 -58.02 -7.72 -1.70
C PRO A 88 -58.90 -8.32 -0.58
N LEU A 89 -58.34 -8.46 0.62
CA LEU A 89 -59.02 -9.02 1.81
C LEU A 89 -59.41 -7.93 2.84
N ALA A 90 -59.11 -6.67 2.54
CA ALA A 90 -59.38 -5.53 3.42
C ALA A 90 -59.78 -4.28 2.59
N PRO A 91 -60.45 -3.28 3.21
CA PRO A 91 -60.77 -2.02 2.54
C PRO A 91 -59.51 -1.32 2.01
N TYR A 92 -59.66 -0.56 0.92
CA TYR A 92 -58.53 0.09 0.27
C TYR A 92 -57.79 1.07 1.20
N PRO A 93 -56.52 0.81 1.57
CA PRO A 93 -55.80 1.62 2.56
C PRO A 93 -55.13 2.87 1.95
N GLY A 94 -55.05 2.96 0.62
CA GLY A 94 -54.28 3.96 -0.12
C GLY A 94 -53.16 3.35 -0.97
N ALA A 95 -52.67 4.09 -1.97
CA ALA A 95 -51.87 3.52 -3.05
C ALA A 95 -50.49 3.01 -2.61
N ASP A 96 -49.88 3.68 -1.61
CA ASP A 96 -48.55 3.38 -1.08
C ASP A 96 -48.57 2.48 0.17
N LYS A 97 -49.75 2.08 0.64
CA LYS A 97 -49.88 1.30 1.87
C LYS A 97 -49.95 -0.20 1.55
N PRO A 98 -49.37 -1.07 2.40
CA PRO A 98 -49.54 -2.52 2.28
C PRO A 98 -51.02 -2.88 2.31
N TRP A 99 -51.49 -3.61 1.30
CA TRP A 99 -52.88 -3.98 1.14
C TRP A 99 -53.03 -5.50 1.22
N ARG A 100 -53.51 -5.98 2.37
CA ARG A 100 -53.75 -7.41 2.61
C ARG A 100 -54.60 -8.00 1.50
N SER A 101 -54.04 -8.96 0.78
CA SER A 101 -54.61 -9.53 -0.43
C SER A 101 -54.20 -11.01 -0.56
N MET A 102 -55.08 -11.83 -1.12
CA MET A 102 -54.76 -13.20 -1.50
C MET A 102 -54.13 -13.21 -2.90
N HIS A 103 -52.95 -13.80 -3.08
CA HIS A 103 -52.38 -13.98 -4.41
C HIS A 103 -52.98 -15.22 -5.08
N LEU A 104 -53.76 -15.04 -6.14
CA LEU A 104 -54.57 -16.09 -6.75
C LEU A 104 -53.76 -17.21 -7.39
N GLU A 105 -52.54 -16.94 -7.86
CA GLU A 105 -51.69 -17.96 -8.49
C GLU A 105 -51.07 -18.92 -7.46
N CYS A 106 -50.65 -18.43 -6.30
CA CYS A 106 -49.99 -19.27 -5.28
C CYS A 106 -50.85 -19.54 -4.04
N GLY A 107 -52.06 -18.98 -3.94
CA GLY A 107 -52.99 -19.19 -2.84
C GLY A 107 -52.52 -18.63 -1.49
N GLU A 108 -51.55 -17.72 -1.50
CA GLU A 108 -50.92 -17.20 -0.28
C GLU A 108 -51.34 -15.77 0.01
N GLU A 109 -51.53 -15.45 1.29
CA GLU A 109 -51.75 -14.07 1.72
C GLU A 109 -50.46 -13.25 1.54
N ARG A 110 -50.59 -12.11 0.87
CA ARG A 110 -49.54 -11.13 0.62
C ARG A 110 -50.08 -9.73 0.94
N SER A 111 -49.18 -8.78 1.19
CA SER A 111 -49.56 -7.40 1.49
C SER A 111 -48.89 -6.40 0.55
N PRO A 112 -49.07 -6.52 -0.78
CA PRO A 112 -48.47 -5.57 -1.71
C PRO A 112 -49.14 -4.20 -1.62
N SER A 113 -48.42 -3.15 -2.02
CA SER A 113 -49.03 -1.85 -2.27
C SER A 113 -49.57 -1.77 -3.70
N LEU A 114 -50.59 -0.94 -3.94
CA LEU A 114 -51.10 -0.72 -5.30
C LEU A 114 -50.00 -0.18 -6.23
N ASN A 115 -49.10 0.66 -5.72
CA ASN A 115 -47.99 1.20 -6.49
C ASN A 115 -46.92 0.16 -6.83
N SER A 116 -46.60 -0.79 -5.93
CA SER A 116 -45.68 -1.90 -6.24
C SER A 116 -46.25 -2.84 -7.30
N VAL A 117 -47.57 -3.04 -7.30
CA VAL A 117 -48.25 -3.82 -8.35
C VAL A 117 -48.20 -3.10 -9.69
N ARG A 118 -48.51 -1.80 -9.73
CA ARG A 118 -48.45 -0.99 -10.96
C ARG A 118 -47.05 -0.89 -11.55
N GLY A 119 -46.02 -0.80 -10.70
CA GLY A 119 -44.62 -0.72 -11.12
C GLY A 119 -44.01 -2.06 -11.55
N SER A 120 -44.77 -3.15 -11.46
CA SER A 120 -44.26 -4.49 -11.75
C SER A 120 -44.14 -4.76 -13.24
N ARG A 121 -42.91 -5.02 -13.72
CA ARG A 121 -42.64 -5.48 -15.10
C ARG A 121 -43.26 -6.85 -15.43
N THR A 122 -43.51 -7.69 -14.42
CA THR A 122 -44.03 -9.05 -14.57
C THR A 122 -45.53 -9.15 -14.28
N GLY A 123 -46.19 -8.05 -13.90
CA GLY A 123 -47.55 -8.09 -13.31
C GLY A 123 -47.64 -8.76 -11.92
N LYS A 124 -46.56 -9.40 -11.43
CA LYS A 124 -46.51 -10.18 -10.18
C LYS A 124 -45.74 -9.52 -9.03
N GLY A 125 -45.46 -8.22 -9.13
CA GLY A 125 -44.60 -7.46 -8.20
C GLY A 125 -45.15 -7.31 -6.78
N GLY A 126 -46.27 -7.98 -6.46
CA GLY A 126 -46.76 -8.16 -5.10
C GLY A 126 -46.45 -9.52 -4.46
N CYS A 127 -45.88 -10.46 -5.21
CA CYS A 127 -45.47 -11.78 -4.72
C CYS A 127 -44.06 -12.10 -5.22
N GLN A 128 -43.06 -11.93 -4.35
CA GLN A 128 -41.65 -12.09 -4.71
C GLN A 128 -41.32 -13.49 -5.30
N PRO A 129 -41.78 -14.62 -4.73
CA PRO A 129 -41.48 -15.94 -5.29
C PRO A 129 -42.05 -16.15 -6.69
N CYS A 130 -43.30 -15.71 -6.92
CA CYS A 130 -43.95 -15.82 -8.22
C CYS A 130 -43.33 -14.88 -9.25
N SER A 131 -42.90 -13.68 -8.82
CA SER A 131 -42.17 -12.75 -9.69
C SER A 131 -40.80 -13.30 -10.08
N LEU A 132 -40.05 -13.94 -9.17
CA LEU A 132 -38.78 -14.57 -9.50
C LEU A 132 -38.95 -15.72 -10.48
N ARG A 133 -39.95 -16.58 -10.25
CA ARG A 133 -40.27 -17.70 -11.16
C ARG A 133 -40.63 -17.19 -12.56
N ALA A 134 -41.41 -16.13 -12.68
CA ALA A 134 -41.79 -15.52 -13.95
C ALA A 134 -40.59 -14.91 -14.72
N LEU A 135 -39.54 -14.49 -14.00
CA LEU A 135 -38.29 -14.01 -14.58
C LEU A 135 -37.31 -15.16 -14.95
N GLY A 136 -37.72 -16.42 -14.78
CA GLY A 136 -36.90 -17.59 -15.09
C GLY A 136 -35.88 -17.94 -13.99
N TYR A 137 -35.91 -17.28 -12.83
CA TYR A 137 -35.03 -17.64 -11.72
C TYR A 137 -35.48 -18.97 -11.08
N ARG A 138 -34.51 -19.84 -10.82
CA ARG A 138 -34.73 -21.06 -10.06
C ARG A 138 -35.00 -20.71 -8.60
N VAL A 139 -36.18 -21.08 -8.12
CA VAL A 139 -36.56 -20.95 -6.70
C VAL A 139 -36.12 -22.22 -5.98
N TRP A 140 -35.31 -22.08 -4.95
CA TRP A 140 -34.78 -23.19 -4.16
C TRP A 140 -35.62 -23.40 -2.91
N THR A 141 -36.14 -24.61 -2.76
CA THR A 141 -36.61 -25.12 -1.47
C THR A 141 -35.47 -25.86 -0.77
N GLU A 142 -35.56 -26.11 0.53
CA GLU A 142 -34.53 -26.88 1.23
C GLU A 142 -34.37 -28.28 0.63
N GLU A 143 -35.47 -28.94 0.25
CA GLU A 143 -35.43 -30.27 -0.35
C GLU A 143 -34.73 -30.27 -1.71
N SER A 144 -35.10 -29.32 -2.59
CA SER A 144 -34.49 -29.22 -3.93
C SER A 144 -33.01 -28.80 -3.88
N ALA A 145 -32.65 -27.95 -2.91
CA ALA A 145 -31.27 -27.56 -2.66
C ALA A 145 -30.41 -28.75 -2.17
N ARG A 146 -30.96 -29.54 -1.24
CA ARG A 146 -30.31 -30.75 -0.71
C ARG A 146 -30.11 -31.81 -1.80
N ALA A 147 -31.14 -32.06 -2.61
CA ALA A 147 -31.07 -33.00 -3.72
C ALA A 147 -29.96 -32.64 -4.72
N LEU A 148 -29.78 -31.34 -5.04
CA LEU A 148 -28.67 -30.91 -5.90
C LEU A 148 -27.31 -31.18 -5.25
N MET A 149 -27.13 -30.86 -3.97
CA MET A 149 -25.88 -31.16 -3.25
C MET A 149 -25.56 -32.66 -3.29
N GLU A 150 -26.54 -33.50 -2.97
CA GLU A 150 -26.37 -34.96 -2.97
C GLU A 150 -26.02 -35.51 -4.35
N SER A 151 -26.67 -35.00 -5.41
CA SER A 151 -26.36 -35.38 -6.80
C SER A 151 -24.91 -35.04 -7.22
N LYS A 152 -24.31 -34.04 -6.56
CA LYS A 152 -22.91 -33.63 -6.76
C LYS A 152 -21.96 -34.34 -5.78
N GLY A 153 -22.43 -35.30 -5.00
CA GLY A 153 -21.63 -36.02 -4.02
C GLY A 153 -21.30 -35.19 -2.77
N LEU A 154 -22.14 -34.22 -2.43
CA LEU A 154 -22.02 -33.39 -1.23
C LEU A 154 -23.10 -33.76 -0.22
N GLU A 155 -22.70 -33.90 1.03
CA GLU A 155 -23.58 -34.14 2.17
C GLU A 155 -23.70 -32.86 3.01
N PRO A 156 -24.82 -32.13 2.99
CA PRO A 156 -24.98 -30.89 3.77
C PRO A 156 -24.82 -31.13 5.27
N LEU A 157 -23.98 -30.35 5.94
CA LEU A 157 -23.72 -30.45 7.39
C LEU A 157 -24.62 -29.54 8.22
N VAL A 158 -25.26 -28.56 7.57
CA VAL A 158 -26.15 -27.57 8.18
C VAL A 158 -27.41 -27.40 7.33
N PRO A 159 -28.52 -26.89 7.87
CA PRO A 159 -29.72 -26.56 7.10
C PRO A 159 -29.43 -25.59 5.95
N TYR A 160 -30.29 -25.59 4.92
CA TYR A 160 -30.13 -24.69 3.78
C TYR A 160 -30.18 -23.22 4.25
N PRO A 161 -29.18 -22.37 3.94
CA PRO A 161 -29.13 -20.98 4.39
C PRO A 161 -30.18 -20.06 3.73
N GLY A 162 -31.12 -20.60 2.97
CA GLY A 162 -32.20 -19.85 2.33
C GLY A 162 -31.81 -19.08 1.07
N SER A 163 -30.55 -19.17 0.62
CA SER A 163 -30.06 -18.51 -0.59
C SER A 163 -29.02 -19.34 -1.34
N SER A 164 -29.08 -19.34 -2.67
CA SER A 164 -28.15 -20.07 -3.53
C SER A 164 -26.79 -19.38 -3.69
N THR A 165 -26.66 -18.13 -3.25
CA THR A 165 -25.42 -17.35 -3.31
C THR A 165 -24.58 -17.45 -2.02
N VAL A 166 -25.20 -17.90 -0.93
CA VAL A 166 -24.53 -18.08 0.37
C VAL A 166 -23.78 -19.42 0.35
N PRO A 167 -22.50 -19.45 0.80
CA PRO A 167 -21.76 -20.69 0.95
C PRO A 167 -22.49 -21.66 1.88
N TRP A 168 -22.67 -22.91 1.46
CA TRP A 168 -23.39 -23.91 2.24
C TRP A 168 -22.46 -25.06 2.60
N ALA A 169 -22.18 -25.23 3.90
CA ALA A 169 -21.20 -26.19 4.40
C ALA A 169 -21.68 -27.64 4.20
N ALA A 170 -20.85 -28.44 3.53
CA ALA A 170 -21.13 -29.82 3.20
C ALA A 170 -19.86 -30.69 3.25
N ARG A 171 -20.00 -31.97 3.56
CA ARG A 171 -18.92 -32.97 3.43
C ARG A 171 -18.92 -33.50 2.00
N HIS A 172 -17.78 -33.42 1.32
CA HIS A 172 -17.62 -34.05 0.01
C HIS A 172 -17.41 -35.56 0.18
N ARG A 173 -18.31 -36.39 -0.36
CA ARG A 173 -18.32 -37.85 -0.15
C ARG A 173 -17.07 -38.53 -0.70
N VAL A 174 -16.48 -38.01 -1.78
CA VAL A 174 -15.31 -38.63 -2.41
C VAL A 174 -14.03 -38.43 -1.59
N CYS A 175 -13.78 -37.22 -1.07
CA CYS A 175 -12.52 -36.92 -0.36
C CYS A 175 -12.68 -36.71 1.15
N GLY A 176 -13.91 -36.78 1.67
CA GLY A 176 -14.24 -36.62 3.08
C GLY A 176 -14.10 -35.19 3.63
N ARG A 177 -13.53 -34.25 2.87
CA ARG A 177 -13.28 -32.87 3.30
C ARG A 177 -14.57 -32.07 3.41
N THR A 178 -14.62 -31.18 4.40
CA THR A 178 -15.67 -30.17 4.50
C THR A 178 -15.39 -29.04 3.52
N VAL A 179 -16.36 -28.74 2.67
CA VAL A 179 -16.32 -27.68 1.66
C VAL A 179 -17.58 -26.81 1.79
N SER A 180 -17.52 -25.57 1.31
CA SER A 180 -18.66 -24.65 1.36
C SER A 180 -19.00 -24.09 -0.02
N PRO A 181 -19.43 -24.94 -0.97
CA PRO A 181 -19.80 -24.48 -2.30
C PRO A 181 -21.07 -23.62 -2.28
N ARG A 182 -21.24 -22.81 -3.33
CA ARG A 182 -22.47 -22.06 -3.58
C ARG A 182 -23.39 -22.87 -4.47
N LEU A 183 -24.67 -22.97 -4.09
CA LEU A 183 -25.64 -23.78 -4.82
C LEU A 183 -25.86 -23.28 -6.25
N GLY A 184 -25.82 -21.97 -6.48
CA GLY A 184 -25.92 -21.37 -7.82
C GLY A 184 -24.81 -21.87 -8.75
N ASN A 185 -23.56 -21.84 -8.27
CA ASN A 185 -22.41 -22.30 -9.04
C ASN A 185 -22.48 -23.81 -9.35
N LEU A 186 -22.95 -24.62 -8.40
CA LEU A 186 -23.16 -26.06 -8.62
C LEU A 186 -24.23 -26.32 -9.69
N ALA A 187 -25.29 -25.51 -9.71
CA ALA A 187 -26.35 -25.58 -10.71
C ALA A 187 -25.86 -25.17 -12.11
N GLU A 188 -24.88 -24.27 -12.19
CA GLU A 188 -24.20 -23.86 -13.43
C GLU A 188 -23.10 -24.84 -13.89
N GLY A 189 -22.88 -25.93 -13.14
CA GLY A 189 -21.97 -27.00 -13.52
C GLY A 189 -20.59 -26.93 -12.89
N GLN A 190 -20.33 -26.01 -11.95
CA GLN A 190 -19.07 -25.99 -11.20
C GLN A 190 -18.89 -27.29 -10.39
N GLY A 191 -17.65 -27.77 -10.28
CA GLY A 191 -17.32 -28.98 -9.55
C GLY A 191 -17.64 -28.90 -8.06
N ALA A 192 -17.94 -30.05 -7.46
CA ALA A 192 -18.39 -30.19 -6.08
C ALA A 192 -17.34 -29.79 -5.03
N CYS A 193 -16.05 -30.02 -5.31
CA CYS A 193 -14.96 -29.79 -4.37
C CYS A 193 -13.78 -29.13 -5.08
N VAL A 194 -13.36 -27.97 -4.58
CA VAL A 194 -12.23 -27.20 -5.12
C VAL A 194 -10.92 -28.00 -5.07
N HIS A 195 -10.67 -28.74 -3.99
CA HIS A 195 -9.44 -29.52 -3.83
C HIS A 195 -9.36 -30.68 -4.82
N CYS A 196 -10.45 -31.43 -4.98
CA CYS A 196 -10.50 -32.51 -5.97
C CYS A 196 -10.42 -31.97 -7.40
N GLY A 197 -11.05 -30.82 -7.68
CA GLY A 197 -10.91 -30.14 -8.96
C GLY A 197 -9.46 -29.76 -9.24
N GLN A 198 -8.79 -29.10 -8.30
CA GLN A 198 -7.38 -28.73 -8.40
C GLN A 198 -6.47 -29.94 -8.56
N GLU A 199 -6.67 -31.02 -7.77
CA GLU A 199 -5.90 -32.26 -7.90
C GLU A 199 -6.07 -32.90 -9.28
N ALA A 200 -7.30 -32.96 -9.81
CA ALA A 200 -7.57 -33.48 -11.15
C ALA A 200 -6.91 -32.62 -12.24
N THR A 201 -6.99 -31.29 -12.11
CA THR A 201 -6.29 -30.34 -12.97
C THR A 201 -4.78 -30.55 -12.92
N HIS A 202 -4.19 -30.67 -11.72
CA HIS A 202 -2.77 -30.93 -11.55
C HIS A 202 -2.36 -32.27 -12.19
N ARG A 203 -3.15 -33.34 -12.03
CA ARG A 203 -2.90 -34.63 -12.71
C ARG A 203 -2.95 -34.50 -14.22
N ALA A 204 -3.94 -33.81 -14.77
CA ALA A 204 -4.04 -33.56 -16.21
C ALA A 204 -2.85 -32.74 -16.75
N PHE A 205 -2.27 -31.87 -15.92
CA PHE A 205 -1.08 -31.09 -16.27
C PHE A 205 0.26 -31.77 -15.95
N ARG A 206 0.28 -32.97 -15.34
CA ARG A 206 1.51 -33.77 -15.23
C ARG A 206 1.89 -34.25 -16.62
N LYS A 207 2.69 -33.44 -17.32
CA LYS A 207 3.38 -33.88 -18.53
C LYS A 207 4.43 -34.91 -18.14
N ASP A 208 4.64 -35.86 -19.04
CA ASP A 208 5.79 -36.75 -18.97
C ASP A 208 7.09 -35.93 -18.89
N HIS A 209 8.02 -36.35 -18.03
CA HIS A 209 9.29 -35.65 -17.78
C HIS A 209 10.03 -35.41 -19.10
N ASP A 210 10.09 -36.42 -19.97
CA ASP A 210 10.90 -36.37 -21.18
C ASP A 210 10.38 -35.31 -22.15
N VAL A 211 9.06 -35.19 -22.26
CA VAL A 211 8.40 -34.17 -23.10
C VAL A 211 8.67 -32.77 -22.56
N ALA A 212 8.62 -32.59 -21.23
CA ALA A 212 8.91 -31.30 -20.63
C ALA A 212 10.40 -30.93 -20.77
N ALA A 213 11.30 -31.90 -20.61
CA ALA A 213 12.74 -31.73 -20.67
C ALA A 213 13.23 -31.35 -22.07
N GLN A 214 12.61 -31.89 -23.14
CA GLN A 214 12.93 -31.52 -24.53
C GLN A 214 12.81 -30.01 -24.78
N LEU A 215 11.76 -29.37 -24.25
CA LEU A 215 11.60 -27.92 -24.38
C LEU A 215 12.73 -27.16 -23.66
N MET A 216 13.11 -27.59 -22.46
CA MET A 216 14.17 -26.96 -21.69
C MET A 216 15.51 -27.08 -22.43
N ARG A 217 15.83 -28.26 -22.97
CA ARG A 217 17.05 -28.50 -23.73
C ARG A 217 17.12 -27.66 -25.00
N ALA A 218 16.00 -27.54 -25.72
CA ALA A 218 15.91 -26.66 -26.89
C ALA A 218 16.19 -25.17 -26.55
N ALA A 219 15.91 -24.76 -25.31
CA ALA A 219 16.23 -23.44 -24.79
C ALA A 219 17.64 -23.33 -24.16
N GLY A 220 18.49 -24.36 -24.31
CA GLY A 220 19.86 -24.39 -23.78
C GLY A 220 19.93 -24.65 -22.27
N LEU A 221 18.95 -25.35 -21.71
CA LEU A 221 18.84 -25.65 -20.28
C LEU A 221 18.77 -27.17 -20.09
N GLU A 222 19.69 -27.74 -19.30
CA GLU A 222 19.63 -29.15 -18.93
C GLU A 222 18.96 -29.30 -17.56
N PRO A 223 17.77 -29.91 -17.46
CA PRO A 223 17.14 -30.21 -16.17
C PRO A 223 18.03 -31.11 -15.31
N ILE A 224 18.20 -30.76 -14.03
CA ILE A 224 19.00 -31.55 -13.07
C ILE A 224 18.14 -32.30 -12.05
N GLU A 225 16.83 -32.11 -12.09
CA GLU A 225 15.86 -32.75 -11.20
C GLU A 225 14.61 -33.19 -11.98
N ALA A 226 13.76 -34.00 -11.34
CA ALA A 226 12.51 -34.45 -11.92
C ALA A 226 11.56 -33.27 -12.21
N PHE A 227 10.76 -33.36 -13.28
CA PHE A 227 9.83 -32.31 -13.69
C PHE A 227 8.84 -31.97 -12.58
N PRO A 228 8.91 -30.76 -11.98
CA PRO A 228 8.09 -30.41 -10.82
C PRO A 228 6.69 -29.93 -11.20
N GLY A 229 6.44 -29.64 -12.49
CA GLY A 229 5.20 -29.08 -13.01
C GLY A 229 5.44 -27.84 -13.89
N VAL A 230 4.39 -27.41 -14.62
CA VAL A 230 4.52 -26.39 -15.68
C VAL A 230 4.85 -24.98 -15.16
N ASP A 231 4.30 -24.60 -14.01
CA ASP A 231 4.46 -23.27 -13.40
C ASP A 231 5.36 -23.28 -12.15
N THR A 232 6.00 -24.43 -11.87
CA THR A 232 6.95 -24.54 -10.75
C THR A 232 8.38 -24.26 -11.26
N PRO A 233 9.20 -23.50 -10.51
CA PRO A 233 10.61 -23.33 -10.85
C PRO A 233 11.31 -24.67 -10.99
N TRP A 234 11.94 -24.92 -12.14
CA TRP A 234 12.60 -26.18 -12.43
C TRP A 234 14.11 -25.98 -12.49
N LYS A 235 14.86 -26.59 -11.58
CA LYS A 235 16.32 -26.45 -11.56
C LYS A 235 16.94 -27.03 -12.83
N CYS A 236 17.68 -26.20 -13.52
CA CYS A 236 18.38 -26.53 -14.75
C CYS A 236 19.81 -25.97 -14.73
N ARG A 237 20.74 -26.64 -15.40
CA ARG A 237 22.05 -26.11 -15.75
C ARG A 237 21.94 -25.40 -17.09
N HIS A 238 22.26 -24.10 -17.14
CA HIS A 238 22.33 -23.38 -18.41
C HIS A 238 23.58 -23.82 -19.18
N LEU A 239 23.40 -24.39 -20.37
CA LEU A 239 24.48 -25.01 -21.14
C LEU A 239 25.55 -24.01 -21.58
N ALA A 240 25.18 -22.75 -21.84
CA ALA A 240 26.14 -21.75 -22.33
C ALA A 240 27.04 -21.14 -21.23
N CYS A 241 26.60 -21.09 -19.97
CA CYS A 241 27.40 -20.48 -18.89
C CYS A 241 27.62 -21.38 -17.66
N GLY A 242 27.08 -22.60 -17.66
CA GLY A 242 27.22 -23.59 -16.58
C GLY A 242 26.44 -23.27 -15.30
N ARG A 243 25.86 -22.07 -15.16
CA ARG A 243 25.13 -21.67 -13.94
C ARG A 243 23.86 -22.49 -13.76
N ILE A 244 23.54 -22.80 -12.49
CA ILE A 244 22.25 -23.38 -12.12
C ILE A 244 21.21 -22.25 -12.06
N VAL A 245 20.11 -22.44 -12.76
CA VAL A 245 18.99 -21.49 -12.89
C VAL A 245 17.69 -22.25 -12.67
N SER A 246 16.62 -21.53 -12.33
CA SER A 246 15.31 -22.15 -12.04
C SER A 246 14.16 -21.48 -12.80
N PRO A 247 14.18 -21.47 -14.15
CA PRO A 247 13.07 -20.97 -14.93
C PRO A 247 11.84 -21.90 -14.79
N THR A 248 10.65 -21.35 -15.05
CA THR A 248 9.43 -22.17 -15.17
C THR A 248 9.28 -22.65 -16.61
N TRP A 249 8.72 -23.85 -16.79
CA TRP A 249 8.48 -24.40 -18.12
C TRP A 249 7.57 -23.50 -18.96
N THR A 250 6.55 -22.90 -18.34
CA THR A 250 5.65 -21.94 -19.01
C THR A 250 6.40 -20.70 -19.53
N ASN A 251 7.39 -20.18 -18.80
CA ASN A 251 8.18 -19.03 -19.26
C ASN A 251 9.04 -19.38 -20.46
N ILE A 252 9.70 -20.54 -20.43
CA ILE A 252 10.48 -21.04 -21.58
C ILE A 252 9.57 -21.26 -22.79
N LYS A 253 8.37 -21.84 -22.60
CA LYS A 253 7.38 -22.02 -23.67
C LYS A 253 6.96 -20.70 -24.31
N ARG A 254 6.86 -19.63 -23.52
CA ARG A 254 6.54 -18.28 -23.98
C ARG A 254 7.72 -17.57 -24.67
N GLY A 255 8.87 -18.23 -24.81
CA GLY A 255 10.07 -17.66 -25.42
C GLY A 255 10.88 -16.76 -24.49
N GLN A 256 10.61 -16.77 -23.18
CA GLN A 256 11.47 -16.08 -22.22
C GLN A 256 12.76 -16.87 -22.02
N GLY A 257 13.90 -16.18 -21.98
CA GLY A 257 15.21 -16.81 -21.78
C GLY A 257 15.32 -17.46 -20.39
N GLY A 258 16.02 -18.58 -20.30
CA GLY A 258 16.13 -19.35 -19.04
C GLY A 258 17.23 -18.91 -18.08
N CYS A 259 18.16 -18.07 -18.52
CA CYS A 259 19.28 -17.60 -17.70
C CYS A 259 19.26 -16.08 -17.59
N SER A 260 18.66 -15.56 -16.51
CA SER A 260 18.60 -14.12 -16.27
C SER A 260 19.99 -13.46 -16.25
N PRO A 261 21.04 -14.01 -15.59
CA PRO A 261 22.38 -13.41 -15.63
C PRO A 261 22.92 -13.20 -17.05
N CYS A 262 22.79 -14.20 -17.93
CA CYS A 262 23.24 -14.06 -19.32
C CYS A 262 22.35 -13.08 -20.11
N ALA A 263 21.05 -13.01 -19.81
CA ALA A 263 20.16 -12.03 -20.43
C ALA A 263 20.56 -10.59 -20.03
N TRP A 264 20.87 -10.35 -18.76
CA TRP A 264 21.35 -9.06 -18.26
C TRP A 264 22.69 -8.67 -18.86
N GLU A 265 23.62 -9.60 -18.98
CA GLU A 265 24.94 -9.34 -19.57
C GLU A 265 24.84 -8.92 -21.05
N LYS A 266 24.04 -9.65 -21.85
CA LYS A 266 23.76 -9.28 -23.25
C LYS A 266 23.05 -7.93 -23.34
N ALA A 267 22.07 -7.68 -22.48
CA ALA A 267 21.37 -6.40 -22.44
C ALA A 267 22.31 -5.25 -22.07
N SER A 268 23.17 -5.46 -21.07
CA SER A 268 24.18 -4.48 -20.64
C SER A 268 25.10 -4.13 -21.79
N GLN A 269 25.64 -5.12 -22.51
CA GLN A 269 26.51 -4.87 -23.67
C GLN A 269 25.81 -4.08 -24.76
N ARG A 270 24.56 -4.42 -25.08
CA ARG A 270 23.75 -3.69 -26.08
C ARG A 270 23.45 -2.24 -25.68
N LEU A 271 23.33 -1.98 -24.38
CA LEU A 271 23.01 -0.65 -23.84
C LEU A 271 24.26 0.23 -23.61
N ILE A 272 25.47 -0.29 -23.82
CA ILE A 272 26.69 0.52 -23.77
C ILE A 272 26.65 1.53 -24.94
N MET A 273 26.85 2.81 -24.59
CA MET A 273 27.00 3.87 -25.58
C MET A 273 28.12 3.55 -26.58
N PRO A 274 27.96 3.85 -27.89
CA PRO A 274 29.04 3.69 -28.85
C PRO A 274 30.31 4.44 -28.43
N GLU A 275 31.46 3.77 -28.50
CA GLU A 275 32.75 4.32 -28.05
C GLU A 275 33.11 5.67 -28.67
N PRO A 276 32.88 5.95 -29.98
CA PRO A 276 33.16 7.27 -30.55
C PRO A 276 32.41 8.40 -29.85
N GLN A 277 31.16 8.18 -29.45
CA GLN A 277 30.37 9.17 -28.71
C GLN A 277 30.91 9.36 -27.30
N ALA A 278 31.29 8.27 -26.63
CA ALA A 278 31.89 8.32 -25.30
C ALA A 278 33.22 9.08 -25.30
N ARG A 279 34.09 8.84 -26.31
CA ARG A 279 35.36 9.57 -26.50
C ARG A 279 35.14 11.05 -26.76
N ALA A 280 34.12 11.43 -27.54
CA ALA A 280 33.80 12.84 -27.79
C ALA A 280 33.43 13.59 -26.50
N ILE A 281 32.66 12.96 -25.60
CA ILE A 281 32.33 13.54 -24.29
C ILE A 281 33.60 13.72 -23.44
N MET A 282 34.49 12.72 -23.41
CA MET A 282 35.76 12.84 -22.68
C MET A 282 36.62 13.98 -23.22
N ALA A 283 36.75 14.08 -24.55
CA ALA A 283 37.54 15.12 -25.20
C ALA A 283 37.00 16.53 -24.93
N ALA A 284 35.67 16.72 -24.84
CA ALA A 284 35.04 18.00 -24.49
C ALA A 284 35.40 18.48 -23.07
N HIS A 285 35.89 17.58 -22.21
CA HIS A 285 36.37 17.87 -20.86
C HIS A 285 37.89 17.71 -20.74
N ASP A 286 38.63 17.91 -21.84
CA ASP A 286 40.09 17.88 -21.86
C ASP A 286 40.71 16.53 -21.43
N LEU A 287 39.97 15.42 -21.62
CA LEU A 287 40.41 14.06 -21.31
C LEU A 287 40.61 13.25 -22.59
N THR A 288 41.78 12.62 -22.69
CA THR A 288 42.14 11.69 -23.76
C THR A 288 42.14 10.26 -23.21
N PRO A 289 41.14 9.42 -23.53
CA PRO A 289 41.08 8.06 -23.00
C PRO A 289 42.18 7.15 -23.56
N LEU A 290 42.85 6.42 -22.67
CA LEU A 290 44.05 5.60 -22.95
C LEU A 290 43.73 4.11 -23.18
N GLU A 291 42.48 3.70 -22.96
CA GLU A 291 42.00 2.32 -23.10
C GLU A 291 40.62 2.28 -23.78
N PRO A 292 40.14 1.11 -24.23
CA PRO A 292 38.78 0.95 -24.79
C PRO A 292 37.69 1.35 -23.80
N TYR A 293 36.53 1.79 -24.29
CA TYR A 293 35.46 2.30 -23.43
C TYR A 293 34.85 1.18 -22.56
N PRO A 294 34.99 1.24 -21.22
CA PRO A 294 34.59 0.14 -20.35
C PRO A 294 33.09 0.19 -19.96
N GLY A 295 32.37 1.24 -20.37
CA GLY A 295 31.01 1.55 -19.96
C GLY A 295 30.92 2.79 -19.07
N SER A 296 29.72 3.38 -18.93
CA SER A 296 29.55 4.74 -18.41
C SER A 296 29.81 4.89 -16.90
N ALA A 297 29.65 3.81 -16.15
CA ALA A 297 29.79 3.78 -14.70
C ALA A 297 31.16 3.23 -14.25
N LYS A 298 32.01 2.77 -15.18
CA LYS A 298 33.33 2.23 -14.85
C LYS A 298 34.40 3.33 -14.96
N PRO A 299 35.45 3.31 -14.11
CA PRO A 299 36.61 4.17 -14.27
C PRO A 299 37.21 3.98 -15.67
N TRP A 300 37.50 5.08 -16.36
CA TRP A 300 38.07 5.04 -17.71
C TRP A 300 39.42 5.74 -17.73
N ARG A 301 40.51 4.98 -17.79
CA ARG A 301 41.87 5.52 -17.75
C ARG A 301 42.08 6.51 -18.88
N SER A 302 42.46 7.73 -18.52
CA SER A 302 42.52 8.88 -19.40
C SER A 302 43.66 9.81 -19.02
N ARG A 303 44.25 10.50 -19.99
CA ARG A 303 45.20 11.60 -19.75
C ARG A 303 44.46 12.93 -19.82
N HIS A 304 44.55 13.74 -18.77
CA HIS A 304 43.99 15.10 -18.77
C HIS A 304 44.99 16.08 -19.41
N ARG A 305 44.53 17.24 -19.90
CA ARG A 305 45.41 18.30 -20.49
C ARG A 305 46.54 18.77 -19.58
N CYS A 306 46.42 18.60 -18.26
CA CYS A 306 47.50 18.88 -17.31
C CYS A 306 48.65 17.85 -17.34
N GLY A 307 48.57 16.83 -18.21
CA GLY A 307 49.56 15.77 -18.38
C GLY A 307 49.35 14.55 -17.47
N ARG A 308 48.64 14.71 -16.35
CA ARG A 308 48.38 13.63 -15.38
C ARG A 308 47.38 12.60 -15.91
N GLU A 309 47.60 11.34 -15.54
CA GLU A 309 46.64 10.25 -15.75
C GLU A 309 45.59 10.25 -14.65
N VAL A 310 44.33 10.13 -15.05
CA VAL A 310 43.16 10.07 -14.17
C VAL A 310 42.22 8.99 -14.68
N SER A 311 41.32 8.49 -13.84
CA SER A 311 40.36 7.45 -14.22
C SER A 311 38.93 7.82 -13.86
N PRO A 312 38.41 8.95 -14.37
CA PRO A 312 37.03 9.34 -14.08
C PRO A 312 36.06 8.39 -14.80
N THR A 313 34.87 8.21 -14.23
CA THR A 313 33.77 7.56 -14.95
C THR A 313 33.14 8.53 -15.94
N LEU A 314 32.68 8.07 -17.11
CA LEU A 314 31.99 8.93 -18.08
C LEU A 314 30.78 9.63 -17.47
N SER A 315 30.06 8.96 -16.57
CA SER A 315 28.89 9.53 -15.87
C SER A 315 29.25 10.76 -15.03
N ASN A 316 30.39 10.71 -14.32
CA ASN A 316 30.89 11.84 -13.54
C ASN A 316 31.39 12.96 -14.44
N VAL A 317 32.12 12.64 -15.52
CA VAL A 317 32.58 13.63 -16.51
C VAL A 317 31.40 14.37 -17.11
N ARG A 318 30.35 13.66 -17.53
CA ARG A 318 29.12 14.27 -18.07
C ARG A 318 28.41 15.17 -17.06
N ALA A 319 28.53 14.87 -15.77
CA ALA A 319 27.98 15.71 -14.70
C ALA A 319 28.92 16.87 -14.30
N GLY A 320 30.07 17.03 -14.95
CA GLY A 320 31.10 18.02 -14.62
C GLY A 320 31.83 17.75 -13.30
N LYS A 321 31.73 16.53 -12.76
CA LYS A 321 32.30 16.15 -11.46
C LYS A 321 33.53 15.27 -11.66
N GLY A 322 34.55 15.50 -10.84
CA GLY A 322 35.71 14.59 -10.77
C GLY A 322 36.47 14.41 -12.09
N VAL A 323 36.44 15.40 -13.00
CA VAL A 323 37.12 15.36 -14.31
C VAL A 323 38.62 15.12 -14.14
N CYS A 324 39.28 15.94 -13.30
CA CYS A 324 40.67 15.75 -12.93
C CYS A 324 40.87 16.03 -11.45
N ARG A 325 41.25 15.01 -10.68
CA ARG A 325 41.52 15.14 -9.24
C ARG A 325 42.66 16.13 -8.95
N TYR A 326 43.64 16.25 -9.84
CA TYR A 326 44.79 17.13 -9.66
C TYR A 326 44.49 18.61 -9.91
N CYS A 327 43.49 18.91 -10.75
CA CYS A 327 43.16 20.30 -11.10
C CYS A 327 42.00 20.86 -10.28
N ILE A 328 41.07 20.01 -9.82
CA ILE A 328 39.80 20.45 -9.23
C ILE A 328 39.77 20.24 -7.71
N SER A 329 40.54 19.28 -7.19
CA SER A 329 40.53 18.98 -5.75
C SER A 329 41.22 20.09 -4.95
N SER A 330 40.65 20.43 -3.79
CA SER A 330 41.33 21.24 -2.78
C SER A 330 42.44 20.48 -2.04
N PHE A 331 42.41 19.14 -2.09
CA PHE A 331 43.45 18.29 -1.53
C PHE A 331 44.64 18.17 -2.49
N PRO A 332 45.90 18.35 -2.01
CA PRO A 332 47.08 18.44 -2.87
C PRO A 332 47.59 17.06 -3.30
N PHE A 333 46.94 16.41 -4.27
CA PHE A 333 47.35 15.06 -4.72
C PHE A 333 48.79 14.99 -5.23
N ALA A 334 49.28 16.03 -5.91
CA ALA A 334 50.65 16.08 -6.42
C ALA A 334 51.67 16.68 -5.44
N GLY A 335 51.23 17.17 -4.27
CA GLY A 335 52.08 17.87 -3.31
C GLY A 335 52.07 17.21 -1.93
N PRO A 336 52.85 17.73 -0.98
CA PRO A 336 52.99 17.11 0.33
C PRO A 336 51.67 17.03 1.10
N ALA A 337 51.42 15.87 1.70
CA ALA A 337 50.18 15.56 2.39
C ALA A 337 50.44 14.78 3.68
N ILE A 338 49.36 14.54 4.42
CA ILE A 338 49.36 13.68 5.61
C ILE A 338 48.31 12.59 5.48
N LEU A 339 48.67 11.38 5.90
CA LEU A 339 47.75 10.35 6.37
C LEU A 339 47.61 10.55 7.88
N TYR A 340 46.41 10.46 8.42
CA TYR A 340 46.19 10.58 9.86
C TYR A 340 45.20 9.55 10.37
N LEU A 341 45.32 9.25 11.66
CA LEU A 341 44.33 8.52 12.42
C LEU A 341 43.84 9.38 13.57
N VAL A 342 42.51 9.55 13.63
CA VAL A 342 41.83 10.13 14.78
C VAL A 342 40.96 9.07 15.45
N ALA A 343 40.72 9.19 16.75
CA ALA A 343 39.88 8.27 17.48
C ALA A 343 38.96 9.01 18.46
N ASP A 344 37.91 8.32 18.86
CA ASP A 344 37.09 8.63 20.02
C ASP A 344 36.85 7.33 20.82
N VAL A 345 35.97 7.35 21.83
CA VAL A 345 35.71 6.16 22.66
C VAL A 345 35.20 4.93 21.87
N ARG A 346 34.52 5.14 20.73
CA ARG A 346 33.82 4.09 19.97
C ARG A 346 34.59 3.63 18.73
N ALA A 347 35.32 4.53 18.08
CA ALA A 347 35.85 4.30 16.75
C ALA A 347 37.25 4.90 16.55
N VAL A 348 37.99 4.27 15.63
CA VAL A 348 39.11 4.91 14.94
C VAL A 348 38.65 5.36 13.56
N LYS A 349 39.25 6.42 13.05
CA LYS A 349 39.03 6.94 11.70
C LYS A 349 40.35 7.23 11.04
N VAL A 350 40.55 6.63 9.86
CA VAL A 350 41.65 6.99 8.96
C VAL A 350 41.21 8.11 8.03
N GLY A 351 42.14 8.99 7.65
CA GLY A 351 41.87 10.06 6.71
C GLY A 351 43.13 10.67 6.11
N ILE A 352 42.96 11.41 5.02
CA ILE A 352 44.03 12.23 4.41
C ILE A 352 43.75 13.72 4.51
N ALA A 353 44.81 14.53 4.61
CA ALA A 353 44.70 16.00 4.58
C ALA A 353 45.96 16.67 4.00
N ALA A 354 45.84 17.95 3.65
CA ALA A 354 47.01 18.80 3.41
C ALA A 354 47.81 18.96 4.72
N ARG A 355 49.14 19.20 4.63
CA ARG A 355 50.02 19.40 5.80
C ARG A 355 49.64 20.56 6.73
N SER A 356 48.78 21.47 6.30
CA SER A 356 48.28 22.57 7.14
C SER A 356 47.45 22.14 8.35
N ALA A 357 47.14 20.85 8.50
CA ALA A 357 46.42 20.24 9.63
C ALA A 357 45.02 20.80 9.93
N LYS A 358 44.48 21.73 9.12
CA LYS A 358 43.13 22.30 9.28
C LYS A 358 42.02 21.26 9.42
N ARG A 359 42.19 20.11 8.73
CA ARG A 359 41.26 18.97 8.79
C ARG A 359 41.27 18.28 10.16
N LEU A 360 42.42 18.20 10.81
CA LEU A 360 42.55 17.67 12.16
C LEU A 360 41.90 18.60 13.18
N ASP A 361 42.05 19.93 13.01
CA ASP A 361 41.37 20.92 13.85
C ASP A 361 39.83 20.86 13.70
N GLU A 362 39.34 20.51 12.51
CA GLU A 362 37.92 20.24 12.29
C GLU A 362 37.45 19.01 13.07
N HIS A 363 38.14 17.88 12.97
CA HIS A 363 37.82 16.68 13.75
C HIS A 363 37.88 16.95 15.27
N ARG A 364 38.91 17.67 15.72
CA ARG A 364 39.07 18.06 17.14
C ARG A 364 37.90 18.89 17.65
N ARG A 365 37.32 19.77 16.83
CA ARG A 365 36.12 20.55 17.20
C ARG A 365 34.89 19.69 17.46
N TYR A 366 34.85 18.45 16.96
CA TYR A 366 33.76 17.50 17.18
C TYR A 366 34.07 16.43 18.24
N GLY A 367 35.22 16.54 18.93
CA GLY A 367 35.61 15.61 20.01
C GLY A 367 36.43 14.41 19.54
N TRP A 368 36.93 14.41 18.31
CA TRP A 368 37.89 13.42 17.85
C TRP A 368 39.31 13.83 18.25
N GLU A 369 40.11 12.87 18.70
CA GLU A 369 41.49 13.12 19.11
C GLU A 369 42.47 12.50 18.11
N GLU A 370 43.56 13.20 17.86
CA GLU A 370 44.63 12.70 17.00
C GLU A 370 45.43 11.62 17.73
N MET A 371 45.53 10.44 17.11
CA MET A 371 46.38 9.35 17.61
C MET A 371 47.77 9.48 17.00
N TRP A 372 47.84 9.54 15.67
CA TRP A 372 49.07 9.73 14.94
C TRP A 372 48.80 10.29 13.54
N ARG A 373 49.85 10.81 12.92
CA ARG A 373 49.87 11.19 11.51
C ARG A 373 51.20 10.84 10.88
N ILE A 374 51.17 10.54 9.58
CA ILE A 374 52.34 10.30 8.75
C ILE A 374 52.36 11.36 7.67
N GLN A 375 53.44 12.14 7.61
CA GLN A 375 53.70 13.04 6.50
C GLN A 375 54.33 12.27 5.36
N VAL A 376 53.82 12.46 4.15
CA VAL A 376 54.31 11.80 2.94
C VAL A 376 54.63 12.83 1.85
N PRO A 377 55.41 12.46 0.81
CA PRO A 377 55.85 13.39 -0.23
C PRO A 377 54.69 13.87 -1.11
N THR A 378 53.74 12.99 -1.40
CA THR A 378 52.59 13.32 -2.25
C THR A 378 51.25 12.92 -1.63
N GLY A 379 50.20 13.65 -2.00
CA GLY A 379 48.83 13.29 -1.65
C GLY A 379 48.36 11.99 -2.32
N ASP A 380 48.95 11.57 -3.43
CA ASP A 380 48.69 10.26 -4.02
C ASP A 380 49.22 9.13 -3.13
N ASP A 381 50.37 9.31 -2.46
CA ASP A 381 50.89 8.36 -1.48
C ASP A 381 49.91 8.24 -0.31
N ALA A 382 49.49 9.38 0.26
CA ALA A 382 48.53 9.43 1.36
C ALA A 382 47.21 8.74 0.98
N TYR A 383 46.69 9.05 -0.21
CA TYR A 383 45.46 8.44 -0.72
C TYR A 383 45.61 6.94 -0.92
N SER A 384 46.71 6.47 -1.49
CA SER A 384 46.95 5.04 -1.72
C SER A 384 47.03 4.26 -0.42
N LEU A 385 47.68 4.82 0.61
CA LEU A 385 47.71 4.25 1.96
C LEU A 385 46.30 4.19 2.57
N GLU A 386 45.55 5.29 2.53
CA GLU A 386 44.18 5.34 3.06
C GLU A 386 43.28 4.29 2.39
N GLN A 387 43.30 4.21 1.06
CA GLN A 387 42.50 3.23 0.33
C GLN A 387 42.90 1.79 0.67
N SER A 388 44.19 1.53 0.86
CA SER A 388 44.70 0.20 1.24
C SER A 388 44.28 -0.20 2.66
N ILE A 389 44.28 0.75 3.61
CA ILE A 389 43.78 0.53 4.97
C ILE A 389 42.27 0.27 4.95
N LEU A 390 41.50 1.02 4.16
CA LEU A 390 40.06 0.79 4.02
C LEU A 390 39.74 -0.55 3.37
N ALA A 391 40.51 -0.95 2.35
CA ALA A 391 40.40 -2.25 1.72
C ALA A 391 40.69 -3.39 2.72
N TRP A 392 41.72 -3.24 3.54
CA TRP A 392 42.02 -4.17 4.63
C TRP A 392 40.87 -4.26 5.64
N TRP A 393 40.35 -3.12 6.12
CA TRP A 393 39.24 -3.10 7.08
C TRP A 393 37.96 -3.74 6.54
N ARG A 394 37.60 -3.49 5.28
CA ARG A 394 36.31 -3.92 4.70
C ARG A 394 36.38 -5.24 3.96
N GLY A 395 37.48 -5.52 3.29
CA GLY A 395 37.66 -6.71 2.47
C GLY A 395 38.16 -7.91 3.27
N GLU A 396 39.12 -7.68 4.17
CA GLU A 396 39.79 -8.76 4.90
C GLU A 396 39.23 -8.94 6.31
N LEU A 397 39.13 -7.85 7.07
CA LEU A 397 38.68 -7.92 8.47
C LEU A 397 37.16 -7.83 8.66
N LEU A 398 36.44 -7.48 7.59
CA LEU A 398 34.97 -7.32 7.58
C LEU A 398 34.47 -6.44 8.75
N LEU A 399 35.18 -5.35 9.02
CA LEU A 399 34.81 -4.42 10.07
C LEU A 399 33.63 -3.55 9.62
N ASP A 400 32.75 -3.22 10.55
CA ASP A 400 31.63 -2.32 10.29
C ASP A 400 32.06 -0.85 10.29
N VAL A 401 31.21 -0.01 9.71
CA VAL A 401 31.25 1.44 9.84
C VAL A 401 30.52 1.84 11.13
N VAL A 402 31.15 2.65 11.99
CA VAL A 402 30.61 2.94 13.34
C VAL A 402 29.66 4.12 13.34
N TYR A 403 29.93 5.11 12.48
CA TYR A 403 29.22 6.38 12.44
C TYR A 403 28.41 6.53 11.15
N THR A 404 27.28 7.21 11.24
CA THR A 404 26.50 7.67 10.10
C THR A 404 26.96 9.05 9.63
N LYS A 405 26.55 9.47 8.42
CA LYS A 405 26.80 10.83 7.92
C LYS A 405 26.18 11.93 8.79
N ALA A 406 25.09 11.63 9.50
CA ALA A 406 24.42 12.59 10.38
C ALA A 406 25.19 12.79 11.69
N GLU A 407 25.78 11.73 12.23
CA GLU A 407 26.58 11.80 13.45
C GLU A 407 27.97 12.42 13.20
N MET A 408 28.47 12.35 11.96
CA MET A 408 29.77 12.89 11.55
C MET A 408 29.63 13.97 10.45
N PRO A 409 29.11 15.17 10.78
CA PRO A 409 28.80 16.23 9.81
C PRO A 409 30.03 16.80 9.09
N GLN A 410 31.22 16.67 9.69
CA GLN A 410 32.50 17.02 9.08
C GLN A 410 32.97 16.02 8.01
N TRP A 411 32.15 15.02 7.67
CA TRP A 411 32.43 13.96 6.70
C TRP A 411 33.46 12.91 7.15
N GLY A 412 33.40 11.76 6.50
CA GLY A 412 34.35 10.66 6.66
C GLY A 412 33.87 9.50 7.53
N ALA A 413 32.56 9.43 7.75
CA ALA A 413 31.88 8.34 8.45
C ALA A 413 32.23 6.96 7.86
N SER A 414 32.28 6.82 6.54
CA SER A 414 32.65 5.59 5.83
C SER A 414 34.05 5.06 6.17
N GLU A 415 34.95 5.96 6.58
CA GLU A 415 36.33 5.64 6.93
C GLU A 415 36.52 5.37 8.43
N THR A 416 35.48 4.92 9.15
CA THR A 416 35.54 4.60 10.59
C THR A 416 35.55 3.09 10.85
N ALA A 417 36.25 2.62 11.87
CA ALA A 417 36.22 1.23 12.32
C ALA A 417 36.03 1.15 13.84
N PRO A 418 35.37 0.09 14.36
CA PRO A 418 35.11 -0.05 15.80
C PRO A 418 36.42 -0.21 16.57
N ARG A 419 36.66 0.71 17.52
CA ARG A 419 37.90 0.74 18.32
C ARG A 419 38.07 -0.52 19.17
N ALA A 420 36.95 -1.11 19.62
CA ALA A 420 36.95 -2.38 20.35
C ALA A 420 37.55 -3.56 19.54
N ARG A 421 37.63 -3.45 18.20
CA ARG A 421 38.22 -4.47 17.33
C ARG A 421 39.46 -3.98 16.58
N MET A 422 39.76 -2.68 16.61
CA MET A 422 40.86 -2.07 15.88
C MET A 422 41.51 -0.97 16.72
N GLY A 423 42.68 -1.29 17.29
CA GLY A 423 43.52 -0.34 18.01
C GLY A 423 44.30 0.58 17.08
N SER A 424 44.67 1.75 17.59
CA SER A 424 45.38 2.80 16.85
C SER A 424 46.77 2.35 16.43
N ASP A 425 47.45 1.58 17.29
CA ASP A 425 48.82 1.13 17.06
C ASP A 425 48.85 0.03 15.99
N ALA A 426 47.83 -0.84 15.96
CA ALA A 426 47.67 -1.84 14.91
C ALA A 426 47.51 -1.20 13.52
N VAL A 427 46.77 -0.09 13.43
CA VAL A 427 46.63 0.65 12.16
C VAL A 427 47.94 1.32 11.77
N LEU A 428 48.69 1.88 12.74
CA LEU A 428 50.00 2.47 12.47
C LEU A 428 50.99 1.43 11.91
N ILE A 429 51.07 0.26 12.55
CA ILE A 429 51.92 -0.85 12.09
C ILE A 429 51.56 -1.23 10.65
N ARG A 430 50.26 -1.36 10.34
CA ARG A 430 49.83 -1.68 8.98
C ARG A 430 50.17 -0.56 7.99
N ALA A 431 50.03 0.71 8.38
CA ALA A 431 50.41 1.85 7.54
C ALA A 431 51.91 1.86 7.22
N LEU A 432 52.76 1.49 8.19
CA LEU A 432 54.21 1.38 8.00
C LEU A 432 54.58 0.23 7.06
N GLN A 433 53.92 -0.94 7.19
CA GLN A 433 54.10 -2.04 6.24
C GLN A 433 53.71 -1.63 4.82
N LEU A 434 52.59 -0.91 4.67
CA LEU A 434 52.14 -0.42 3.36
C LEU A 434 53.12 0.60 2.75
N LEU A 435 53.73 1.47 3.56
CA LEU A 435 54.79 2.39 3.10
C LEU A 435 56.00 1.62 2.54
N GLU A 436 56.41 0.55 3.21
CA GLU A 436 57.48 -0.33 2.73
C GLU A 436 57.07 -1.06 1.44
N GLU A 437 55.87 -1.63 1.39
CA GLU A 437 55.31 -2.30 0.19
C GLU A 437 55.23 -1.36 -1.02
N THR A 438 54.93 -0.07 -0.79
CA THR A 438 54.82 0.97 -1.83
C THR A 438 56.16 1.64 -2.18
N GLY A 439 57.23 1.38 -1.42
CA GLY A 439 58.55 1.97 -1.65
C GLY A 439 58.65 3.46 -1.32
N VAL A 440 57.71 4.01 -0.54
CA VAL A 440 57.77 5.41 -0.09
C VAL A 440 58.79 5.51 1.05
N THR A 441 59.90 6.20 0.80
CA THR A 441 61.04 6.28 1.74
C THR A 441 61.17 7.62 2.47
N ASP A 442 60.61 8.69 1.92
CA ASP A 442 60.64 10.03 2.52
C ASP A 442 59.33 10.29 3.28
N PHE A 443 59.25 9.83 4.53
CA PHE A 443 58.08 10.05 5.37
C PHE A 443 58.48 10.35 6.82
N GLU A 444 57.60 11.08 7.52
CA GLU A 444 57.78 11.42 8.93
C GLU A 444 56.56 10.96 9.73
N VAL A 445 56.79 10.14 10.75
CA VAL A 445 55.74 9.65 11.66
C VAL A 445 55.69 10.53 12.90
N ILE A 446 54.50 11.02 13.23
CA ILE A 446 54.24 11.80 14.44
C ILE A 446 53.18 11.05 15.24
N VAL A 447 53.57 10.49 16.38
CA VAL A 447 52.66 9.83 17.32
C VAL A 447 52.26 10.85 18.38
N SER A 448 50.98 11.17 18.44
CA SER A 448 50.40 12.07 19.46
C SER A 448 49.97 11.28 20.69
N ARG A 449 49.37 10.09 20.49
CA ARG A 449 48.87 9.18 21.52
C ARG A 449 48.98 7.73 21.02
N GLY A 450 49.39 6.82 21.90
CA GLY A 450 49.27 5.36 21.68
C GLY A 450 47.97 4.81 22.27
N ASP A 451 47.74 3.50 22.13
CA ASP A 451 46.51 2.86 22.64
C ASP A 451 46.35 2.95 24.17
N ASP A 452 47.47 3.03 24.92
CA ASP A 452 47.47 3.23 26.38
C ASP A 452 46.96 4.61 26.82
N ALA A 453 46.92 5.59 25.90
CA ALA A 453 46.45 6.96 26.14
C ALA A 453 45.20 7.29 25.29
N ALA A 454 44.38 6.27 25.02
CA ALA A 454 43.21 6.37 24.16
C ALA A 454 42.14 7.34 24.71
N PRO A 455 41.34 7.97 23.83
CA PRO A 455 40.26 8.86 24.23
C PRO A 455 39.21 8.16 25.11
N ASP A 456 38.77 8.85 26.15
CA ASP A 456 37.75 8.39 27.10
C ASP A 456 36.35 8.97 26.80
N SER A 457 36.25 9.86 25.80
CA SER A 457 35.03 10.57 25.46
C SER A 457 34.55 10.28 24.04
N GLU A 458 33.23 10.27 23.87
CA GLU A 458 32.57 10.10 22.58
C GLU A 458 32.53 11.42 21.79
N ALA A 459 32.85 11.34 20.50
CA ALA A 459 32.71 12.43 19.56
C ALA A 459 31.23 12.64 19.19
N THR A 460 30.83 13.89 18.94
CA THR A 460 29.41 14.21 18.69
C THR A 460 29.27 15.16 17.50
N SER A 461 28.10 15.14 16.86
CA SER A 461 27.79 16.01 15.72
C SER A 461 27.74 17.51 16.05
N VAL A 462 27.73 17.87 17.33
CA VAL A 462 27.71 19.26 17.83
C VAL A 462 29.02 19.67 18.50
N GLY A 463 29.89 18.71 18.81
CA GLY A 463 31.18 18.92 19.45
C GLY A 463 31.14 19.21 20.96
N PRO A 464 32.31 19.37 21.60
CA PRO A 464 32.44 19.45 23.06
C PRO A 464 31.77 20.68 23.67
N ARG A 465 31.64 21.78 22.91
CA ARG A 465 31.07 23.06 23.39
C ARG A 465 29.56 23.01 23.62
N ALA A 466 28.87 21.97 23.15
CA ALA A 466 27.44 21.76 23.38
C ALA A 466 27.14 20.85 24.58
N ARG A 467 28.15 20.33 25.30
CA ARG A 467 27.93 19.67 26.60
C ARG A 467 27.48 20.72 27.61
N ARG A 468 26.19 21.05 27.62
CA ARG A 468 25.53 21.74 28.74
C ARG A 468 25.88 20.94 29.99
N LYS A 469 26.49 21.59 31.01
CA LYS A 469 26.62 20.98 32.33
C LYS A 469 25.23 20.48 32.74
N PRO A 470 25.05 19.20 33.14
CA PRO A 470 23.77 18.77 33.68
C PRO A 470 23.43 19.72 34.83
N SER A 471 22.23 20.30 34.81
CA SER A 471 21.78 21.10 35.94
C SER A 471 21.56 20.19 37.13
N ALA A 472 21.68 20.71 38.35
CA ALA A 472 21.48 19.95 39.59
C ALA A 472 20.11 19.24 39.66
N SER A 473 19.16 19.60 38.79
CA SER A 473 17.87 18.92 38.58
C SER A 473 18.00 17.49 38.04
N ASP A 474 19.06 17.19 37.29
CA ASP A 474 19.17 15.92 36.55
C ASP A 474 19.78 14.80 37.42
N GLN A 475 20.25 15.13 38.63
CA GLN A 475 20.80 14.17 39.60
C GLN A 475 19.75 13.56 40.54
N VAL A 476 18.48 13.99 40.47
CA VAL A 476 17.45 13.59 41.44
C VAL A 476 16.68 12.33 41.01
N ALA A 477 16.91 11.77 39.83
CA ALA A 477 16.10 10.66 39.30
C ALA A 477 16.70 9.25 39.50
N LEU A 478 17.53 9.03 40.54
CA LEU A 478 18.21 7.73 40.74
C LEU A 478 18.14 7.14 42.14
N PHE A 479 17.30 7.69 43.02
CA PHE A 479 16.97 7.07 44.30
C PHE A 479 15.47 7.23 44.55
N ASP A 480 14.69 6.24 44.12
CA ASP A 480 13.44 5.83 44.77
C ASP A 480 12.88 4.61 44.02
N LEU A 481 13.29 3.42 44.45
CA LEU A 481 12.56 2.17 44.29
C LEU A 481 12.86 1.31 45.53
N ASP A 482 11.99 1.41 46.52
CA ASP A 482 11.72 0.32 47.47
C ASP A 482 10.92 -0.80 46.78
#